data_AF-A0A2A4G930-F1
#
_entry.id   AF-A0A2A4G930-F1
#
_cell.length_a   1.000
_cell.length_b   1.000
_cell.length_c   1.000
_cell.angle_alpha   90.00
_cell.angle_beta   90.00
_cell.angle_gamma   90.00
#
_symmetry.space_group_name_H-M   'P 1'
#
loop_
_entity.id
_entity.type
_entity.pdbx_description
1 polymer ?
#
loop_
_entity_poly.entity_id
_entity_poly.type
_entity_poly.pdbx_seq_one_letter_code
_entity_poly.pdbx_strand_id
1 'polypeptide(L)'
;MKKTLLLFCLLLAVMVGAQEENRDKNILMVVSGYGKDKGAQRPGFEFDEFSQAYLIFTDNGFRVTVASPKGGAVEADNFNAEKAYNKRLLENEKAMALLANTQATATISAADFDAVYVVGGKGAMFDLPYDPALQDIILEMYKREGTVISAVCHGPAAFVNVKEADKYVIDTIEMTGFCNTEEDLFGKKWVQEFPFRLEDRLKARGAKFVQADFMLPMVAISGKFVTGQNPFSTPKSAEAVIRSLGATPVERTWYTDENSMYLVQDVLQGKQDFESAATALKAGLASYDVQLIAVYGYYKTLVAQQDTEQLELGVRLMELASPYYFNERLWLHMAKTYMDLDKKEKAIPLLNELVGKDLMVKEAQQLLTDIQE
;
A
#
# COMPACT_ATOMS: atom_id res chain seq x y z
N MET A 1 16.92 -66.83 8.96
CA MET A 1 17.44 -65.47 9.22
C MET A 1 17.30 -64.66 7.93
N LYS A 2 16.08 -64.24 7.54
CA LYS A 2 15.52 -62.87 7.62
C LYS A 2 16.58 -61.78 7.29
N LYS A 3 16.60 -61.28 6.04
CA LYS A 3 15.91 -60.05 5.55
C LYS A 3 16.35 -58.84 6.40
N THR A 4 16.99 -57.78 5.90
CA THR A 4 16.43 -56.79 4.96
C THR A 4 17.56 -55.78 4.66
N LEU A 5 17.85 -55.47 3.40
CA LEU A 5 18.63 -54.28 3.03
C LEU A 5 18.12 -53.76 1.69
N LEU A 6 17.05 -52.98 1.72
CA LEU A 6 16.61 -52.19 0.59
C LEU A 6 15.85 -50.97 1.10
N LEU A 7 15.96 -49.88 0.34
CA LEU A 7 15.22 -48.61 0.43
C LEU A 7 15.75 -47.57 1.43
N PHE A 8 16.71 -46.75 0.97
CA PHE A 8 16.86 -45.37 1.43
C PHE A 8 17.40 -44.48 0.30
N CYS A 9 16.67 -44.37 -0.82
CA CYS A 9 17.02 -43.45 -1.92
C CYS A 9 15.82 -42.71 -2.54
N LEU A 10 14.65 -42.63 -1.88
CA LEU A 10 13.46 -42.06 -2.51
C LEU A 10 12.77 -40.96 -1.69
N LEU A 11 13.55 -40.03 -1.11
CA LEU A 11 12.98 -38.87 -0.41
C LEU A 11 13.64 -37.52 -0.75
N LEU A 12 14.64 -37.48 -1.65
CA LEU A 12 15.24 -36.22 -2.11
C LEU A 12 14.63 -35.64 -3.40
N ALA A 13 13.71 -36.35 -4.07
CA ALA A 13 13.19 -35.93 -5.38
C ALA A 13 11.95 -35.02 -5.32
N VAL A 14 11.36 -34.75 -4.14
CA VAL A 14 10.08 -34.02 -4.05
C VAL A 14 10.27 -32.51 -3.84
N MET A 15 11.45 -32.03 -3.43
CA MET A 15 11.66 -30.60 -3.18
C MET A 15 12.19 -29.79 -4.37
N VAL A 16 12.64 -30.44 -5.45
CA VAL A 16 13.16 -29.72 -6.64
C VAL A 16 12.04 -29.33 -7.62
N GLY A 17 10.92 -30.06 -7.63
CA GLY A 17 9.83 -29.84 -8.60
C GLY A 17 9.01 -28.56 -8.38
N ALA A 18 8.79 -28.14 -7.13
CA ALA A 18 7.98 -26.96 -6.83
C ALA A 18 8.66 -25.63 -7.20
N GLN A 19 9.98 -25.62 -7.34
CA GLN A 19 10.76 -24.42 -7.62
C GLN A 19 11.05 -24.23 -9.12
N GLU A 20 10.95 -25.29 -9.92
CA GLU A 20 11.06 -25.21 -11.39
C GLU A 20 9.77 -24.69 -12.05
N GLU A 21 8.58 -25.03 -11.53
CA GLU A 21 7.28 -24.62 -12.14
C GLU A 21 7.06 -23.10 -12.23
N ASN A 22 7.78 -22.30 -11.43
CA ASN A 22 7.50 -20.87 -11.30
C ASN A 22 8.30 -19.96 -12.25
N ARG A 23 9.31 -20.47 -12.98
CA ARG A 23 10.23 -19.67 -13.82
C ARG A 23 9.68 -19.27 -15.19
N ASP A 24 8.49 -19.77 -15.54
CA ASP A 24 7.86 -19.52 -16.84
C ASP A 24 6.60 -18.65 -16.76
N LYS A 25 6.20 -18.20 -15.56
CA LYS A 25 5.02 -17.34 -15.41
C LYS A 25 5.34 -15.87 -15.66
N ASN A 26 4.46 -15.21 -16.41
CA ASN A 26 4.62 -13.84 -16.84
C ASN A 26 3.58 -12.93 -16.18
N ILE A 27 4.02 -11.78 -15.67
CA ILE A 27 3.19 -10.75 -15.06
C ILE A 27 3.23 -9.50 -15.93
N LEU A 28 2.05 -9.03 -16.34
CA LEU A 28 1.88 -7.72 -16.97
C LEU A 28 1.66 -6.68 -15.87
N MET A 29 2.65 -5.83 -15.61
CA MET A 29 2.47 -4.65 -14.78
C MET A 29 1.98 -3.48 -15.64
N VAL A 30 0.86 -2.88 -15.26
CA VAL A 30 0.28 -1.74 -15.98
C VAL A 30 0.42 -0.49 -15.11
N VAL A 31 0.96 0.57 -15.69
CA VAL A 31 1.14 1.88 -15.05
C VAL A 31 0.45 2.97 -15.89
N SER A 32 0.01 4.04 -15.22
CA SER A 32 -0.53 5.22 -15.91
C SER A 32 0.55 5.94 -16.73
N GLY A 33 0.20 6.35 -17.94
CA GLY A 33 0.99 7.25 -18.79
C GLY A 33 0.55 8.72 -18.68
N TYR A 34 -0.32 9.05 -17.73
CA TYR A 34 -0.88 10.40 -17.57
C TYR A 34 0.10 11.42 -16.99
N GLY A 35 1.13 10.97 -16.27
CA GLY A 35 2.08 11.80 -15.53
C GLY A 35 2.73 12.91 -16.35
N LYS A 36 3.03 14.03 -15.67
CA LYS A 36 3.87 15.11 -16.22
C LYS A 36 4.50 15.95 -15.12
N ASP A 37 5.76 16.31 -15.31
CA ASP A 37 6.57 17.10 -14.39
C ASP A 37 6.57 16.46 -12.99
N LYS A 38 6.83 15.15 -12.91
CA LYS A 38 6.86 14.39 -11.63
C LYS A 38 5.58 14.53 -10.80
N GLY A 39 4.41 14.49 -11.45
CA GLY A 39 3.13 14.66 -10.75
C GLY A 39 2.77 16.12 -10.46
N ALA A 40 3.59 17.10 -10.85
CA ALA A 40 3.31 18.52 -10.57
C ALA A 40 2.26 19.11 -11.51
N GLN A 41 2.32 18.81 -12.82
CA GLN A 41 1.32 19.28 -13.79
C GLN A 41 0.18 18.29 -14.00
N ARG A 42 0.48 16.98 -13.96
CA ARG A 42 -0.49 15.90 -14.06
C ARG A 42 0.00 14.73 -13.21
N PRO A 43 -0.86 14.10 -12.39
CA PRO A 43 -0.43 13.00 -11.55
C PRO A 43 -0.01 11.79 -12.39
N GLY A 44 1.04 11.12 -11.93
CA GLY A 44 1.58 9.90 -12.51
C GLY A 44 1.11 8.63 -11.79
N PHE A 45 1.84 7.55 -12.02
CA PHE A 45 1.73 6.34 -11.22
C PHE A 45 2.50 6.48 -9.90
N GLU A 46 2.17 5.64 -8.91
CA GLU A 46 2.86 5.62 -7.62
C GLU A 46 4.16 4.80 -7.71
N PHE A 47 5.31 5.48 -7.57
CA PHE A 47 6.62 4.83 -7.73
C PHE A 47 6.88 3.80 -6.62
N ASP A 48 6.40 4.07 -5.41
CA ASP A 48 6.57 3.17 -4.26
C ASP A 48 5.86 1.83 -4.51
N GLU A 49 4.67 1.86 -5.10
CA GLU A 49 3.87 0.68 -5.44
C GLU A 49 4.55 -0.12 -6.56
N PHE A 50 5.01 0.56 -7.61
CA PHE A 50 5.73 -0.09 -8.71
C PHE A 50 7.01 -0.76 -8.19
N SER A 51 7.83 -0.03 -7.42
CA SER A 51 9.10 -0.53 -6.89
C SER A 51 8.91 -1.80 -6.07
N GLN A 52 7.99 -1.78 -5.12
CA GLN A 52 7.76 -2.93 -4.24
C GLN A 52 7.21 -4.13 -5.02
N ALA A 53 6.20 -3.93 -5.87
CA ALA A 53 5.61 -5.03 -6.65
C ALA A 53 6.61 -5.63 -7.65
N TYR A 54 7.33 -4.79 -8.41
CA TYR A 54 8.32 -5.24 -9.39
C TYR A 54 9.42 -6.07 -8.73
N LEU A 55 9.98 -5.58 -7.61
CA LEU A 55 11.04 -6.29 -6.89
C LEU A 55 10.52 -7.60 -6.30
N ILE A 56 9.34 -7.61 -5.68
CA ILE A 56 8.75 -8.84 -5.14
C ILE A 56 8.51 -9.87 -6.24
N PHE A 57 7.95 -9.49 -7.39
CA PHE A 57 7.74 -10.42 -8.50
C PHE A 57 9.06 -10.95 -9.07
N THR A 58 10.03 -10.07 -9.33
CA THR A 58 11.31 -10.49 -9.94
C THR A 58 12.20 -11.29 -9.00
N ASP A 59 12.19 -11.00 -7.69
CA ASP A 59 12.87 -11.82 -6.66
C ASP A 59 12.25 -13.21 -6.53
N ASN A 60 10.97 -13.35 -6.87
CA ASN A 60 10.27 -14.63 -6.92
C ASN A 60 10.42 -15.37 -8.25
N GLY A 61 11.23 -14.85 -9.18
CA GLY A 61 11.54 -15.49 -10.46
C GLY A 61 10.50 -15.27 -11.57
N PHE A 62 9.49 -14.44 -11.35
CA PHE A 62 8.50 -14.09 -12.37
C PHE A 62 9.11 -13.15 -13.41
N ARG A 63 8.72 -13.32 -14.67
CA ARG A 63 9.06 -12.37 -15.74
C ARG A 63 8.04 -11.23 -15.73
N VAL A 64 8.53 -10.01 -15.74
CA VAL A 64 7.69 -8.81 -15.70
C VAL A 64 7.78 -8.07 -17.03
N THR A 65 6.63 -7.77 -17.63
CA THR A 65 6.48 -6.78 -18.71
C THR A 65 5.77 -5.56 -18.16
N VAL A 66 6.19 -4.36 -18.56
CA VAL A 66 5.53 -3.11 -18.16
C VAL A 66 4.84 -2.49 -19.36
N ALA A 67 3.57 -2.13 -19.19
CA ALA A 67 2.76 -1.47 -20.21
C ALA A 67 2.08 -0.20 -19.70
N SER A 68 1.78 0.70 -20.61
CA SER A 68 0.95 1.89 -20.40
C SER A 68 0.05 2.12 -21.61
N PRO A 69 -1.03 2.92 -21.51
CA PRO A 69 -1.99 3.05 -22.60
C PRO A 69 -1.38 3.47 -23.96
N LYS A 70 -0.33 4.30 -23.95
CA LYS A 70 0.34 4.79 -25.17
C LYS A 70 1.72 4.17 -25.40
N GLY A 71 2.23 3.38 -24.45
CA GLY A 71 3.62 2.94 -24.43
C GLY A 71 4.61 4.10 -24.27
N GLY A 72 5.90 3.79 -24.37
CA GLY A 72 6.99 4.75 -24.24
C GLY A 72 7.29 5.12 -22.79
N ALA A 73 7.92 6.27 -22.59
CA ALA A 73 8.35 6.73 -21.27
C ALA A 73 7.16 7.17 -20.42
N VAL A 74 7.14 6.71 -19.17
CA VAL A 74 6.15 7.13 -18.16
C VAL A 74 6.81 7.93 -17.03
N GLU A 75 6.02 8.80 -16.39
CA GLU A 75 6.45 9.60 -15.25
C GLU A 75 5.65 9.23 -14.00
N ALA A 76 6.36 8.99 -12.89
CA ALA A 76 5.75 8.77 -11.60
C ALA A 76 5.40 10.10 -10.90
N ASP A 77 4.54 10.01 -9.88
CA ASP A 77 4.41 11.07 -8.86
C ASP A 77 5.72 11.24 -8.07
N ASN A 78 5.87 12.36 -7.34
CA ASN A 78 7.05 12.60 -6.52
C ASN A 78 7.20 11.56 -5.40
N PHE A 79 8.37 10.96 -5.28
CA PHE A 79 8.68 9.88 -4.34
C PHE A 79 9.99 10.12 -3.58
N ASN A 80 10.22 9.37 -2.49
CA ASN A 80 11.47 9.40 -1.75
C ASN A 80 12.46 8.36 -2.29
N ALA A 81 13.52 8.83 -2.96
CA ALA A 81 14.55 7.97 -3.56
C ALA A 81 15.37 7.17 -2.52
N GLU A 82 15.42 7.61 -1.26
CA GLU A 82 16.22 6.97 -0.21
C GLU A 82 15.52 5.76 0.44
N LYS A 83 14.22 5.55 0.16
CA LYS A 83 13.54 4.32 0.61
C LYS A 83 14.24 3.11 -0.02
N ALA A 84 14.48 2.06 0.78
CA ALA A 84 15.30 0.92 0.38
C ALA A 84 14.85 0.28 -0.95
N TYR A 85 13.53 0.12 -1.15
CA TYR A 85 12.99 -0.42 -2.39
C TYR A 85 13.11 0.54 -3.59
N ASN A 86 12.94 1.86 -3.39
CA ASN A 86 13.07 2.85 -4.45
C ASN A 86 14.52 2.99 -4.90
N LYS A 87 15.45 3.05 -3.94
CA LYS A 87 16.88 3.05 -4.22
C LYS A 87 17.28 1.82 -5.04
N ARG A 88 16.85 0.64 -4.59
CA ARG A 88 17.12 -0.62 -5.29
C ARG A 88 16.52 -0.65 -6.70
N LEU A 89 15.33 -0.08 -6.91
CA LEU A 89 14.73 0.01 -8.24
C LEU A 89 15.48 1.00 -9.14
N LEU A 90 15.85 2.16 -8.62
CA LEU A 90 16.62 3.18 -9.36
C LEU A 90 17.98 2.66 -9.82
N GLU A 91 18.62 1.80 -9.02
CA GLU A 91 19.88 1.12 -9.35
C GLU A 91 19.68 -0.09 -10.31
N ASN A 92 18.43 -0.49 -10.58
CA ASN A 92 18.10 -1.59 -11.48
C ASN A 92 17.88 -1.09 -12.92
N GLU A 93 18.94 -1.12 -13.72
CA GLU A 93 18.92 -0.66 -15.13
C GLU A 93 17.81 -1.30 -15.97
N LYS A 94 17.49 -2.59 -15.73
CA LYS A 94 16.43 -3.28 -16.47
C LYS A 94 15.06 -2.71 -16.12
N ALA A 95 14.79 -2.48 -14.84
CA ALA A 95 13.52 -1.91 -14.38
C ALA A 95 13.34 -0.48 -14.92
N MET A 96 14.39 0.34 -14.86
CA MET A 96 14.36 1.70 -15.37
C MET A 96 14.21 1.77 -16.89
N ALA A 97 14.82 0.83 -17.63
CA ALA A 97 14.62 0.71 -19.07
C ALA A 97 13.17 0.34 -19.45
N LEU A 98 12.50 -0.50 -18.65
CA LEU A 98 11.08 -0.84 -18.83
C LEU A 98 10.18 0.38 -18.61
N LEU A 99 10.44 1.21 -17.58
CA LEU A 99 9.70 2.46 -17.35
C LEU A 99 9.97 3.52 -18.42
N ALA A 100 11.18 3.57 -18.96
CA ALA A 100 11.52 4.47 -20.07
C ALA A 100 10.90 4.04 -21.41
N ASN A 101 10.53 2.76 -21.56
CA ASN A 101 10.03 2.18 -22.81
C ASN A 101 8.92 1.17 -22.55
N THR A 102 7.85 1.60 -21.87
CA THR A 102 6.69 0.74 -21.63
C THR A 102 6.07 0.28 -22.95
N GLN A 103 5.54 -0.94 -22.99
CA GLN A 103 4.76 -1.38 -24.15
C GLN A 103 3.42 -0.65 -24.19
N ALA A 104 2.90 -0.38 -25.39
CA ALA A 104 1.54 0.10 -25.51
C ALA A 104 0.58 -1.05 -25.21
N THR A 105 -0.46 -0.82 -24.41
CA THR A 105 -1.49 -1.84 -24.13
C THR A 105 -2.11 -2.39 -25.42
N ALA A 106 -2.27 -1.56 -26.45
CA ALA A 106 -2.76 -1.98 -27.77
C ALA A 106 -1.87 -2.98 -28.52
N THR A 107 -0.62 -3.20 -28.09
CA THR A 107 0.30 -4.20 -28.68
C THR A 107 0.44 -5.46 -27.83
N ILE A 108 -0.24 -5.51 -26.68
CA ILE A 108 -0.14 -6.62 -25.73
C ILE A 108 -1.15 -7.72 -26.13
N SER A 109 -0.67 -8.97 -26.16
CA SER A 109 -1.52 -10.16 -26.21
C SER A 109 -1.77 -10.66 -24.79
N ALA A 110 -3.03 -10.69 -24.35
CA ALA A 110 -3.35 -11.15 -23.00
C ALA A 110 -2.97 -12.62 -22.78
N ALA A 111 -2.89 -13.43 -23.84
CA ALA A 111 -2.52 -14.85 -23.79
C ALA A 111 -1.11 -15.08 -23.23
N ASP A 112 -0.22 -14.09 -23.34
CA ASP A 112 1.19 -14.20 -22.94
C ASP A 112 1.40 -14.06 -21.42
N PHE A 113 0.36 -13.68 -20.68
CA PHE A 113 0.44 -13.33 -19.26
C PHE A 113 -0.43 -14.23 -18.38
N ASP A 114 0.07 -14.56 -17.20
CA ASP A 114 -0.68 -15.31 -16.18
C ASP A 114 -1.33 -14.37 -15.16
N ALA A 115 -0.75 -13.19 -14.95
CA ALA A 115 -1.35 -12.14 -14.12
C ALA A 115 -1.22 -10.76 -14.74
N VAL A 116 -2.22 -9.91 -14.49
CA VAL A 116 -2.13 -8.45 -14.66
C VAL A 116 -2.10 -7.81 -13.29
N TYR A 117 -1.14 -6.89 -13.08
CA TYR A 117 -1.00 -6.09 -11.86
C TYR A 117 -1.05 -4.61 -12.22
N VAL A 118 -2.19 -3.98 -11.96
CA VAL A 118 -2.40 -2.55 -12.22
C VAL A 118 -1.92 -1.73 -11.03
N VAL A 119 -0.83 -0.99 -11.24
CA VAL A 119 -0.27 -0.07 -10.25
C VAL A 119 -1.16 1.16 -10.13
N GLY A 120 -1.31 1.68 -8.92
CA GLY A 120 -2.06 2.90 -8.65
C GLY A 120 -1.25 4.16 -8.89
N GLY A 121 -1.42 5.13 -7.99
CA GLY A 121 -1.11 6.54 -8.24
C GLY A 121 -2.28 7.25 -8.92
N LYS A 122 -2.39 8.56 -8.68
CA LYS A 122 -3.59 9.33 -9.05
C LYS A 122 -3.78 9.45 -10.56
N GLY A 123 -2.71 9.28 -11.35
CA GLY A 123 -2.77 9.21 -12.81
C GLY A 123 -3.68 8.09 -13.32
N ALA A 124 -3.78 6.97 -12.59
CA ALA A 124 -4.61 5.83 -12.95
C ALA A 124 -6.11 6.20 -13.14
N MET A 125 -6.59 7.26 -12.49
CA MET A 125 -7.98 7.72 -12.61
C MET A 125 -8.28 8.40 -13.95
N PHE A 126 -7.25 8.82 -14.70
CA PHE A 126 -7.40 9.66 -15.88
C PHE A 126 -7.26 8.93 -17.21
N ASP A 127 -6.46 7.88 -17.30
CA ASP A 127 -6.20 7.17 -18.56
C ASP A 127 -6.61 5.70 -18.53
N LEU A 128 -6.27 4.95 -17.47
CA LEU A 128 -6.54 3.51 -17.38
C LEU A 128 -8.01 3.10 -17.53
N PRO A 129 -9.01 3.74 -16.88
CA PRO A 129 -10.43 3.39 -17.07
C PRO A 129 -10.94 3.62 -18.50
N TYR A 130 -10.22 4.38 -19.33
CA TYR A 130 -10.62 4.77 -20.67
C TYR A 130 -9.76 4.15 -21.77
N ASP A 131 -8.84 3.25 -21.41
CA ASP A 131 -8.04 2.52 -22.37
C ASP A 131 -8.78 1.23 -22.81
N PRO A 132 -9.31 1.17 -24.04
CA PRO A 132 -10.04 0.00 -24.51
C PRO A 132 -9.16 -1.25 -24.59
N ALA A 133 -7.89 -1.12 -24.94
CA ALA A 133 -6.99 -2.27 -25.03
C ALA A 133 -6.74 -2.90 -23.65
N LEU A 134 -6.59 -2.08 -22.61
CA LEU A 134 -6.50 -2.57 -21.24
C LEU A 134 -7.79 -3.28 -20.81
N GLN A 135 -8.96 -2.75 -21.18
CA GLN A 135 -10.25 -3.39 -20.89
C GLN A 135 -10.35 -4.77 -21.55
N ASP A 136 -9.93 -4.88 -22.82
CA ASP A 136 -9.91 -6.14 -23.56
C ASP A 136 -8.94 -7.15 -22.92
N ILE A 137 -7.73 -6.73 -22.55
CA ILE A 137 -6.77 -7.58 -21.85
C ILE A 137 -7.36 -8.14 -20.56
N ILE A 138 -7.96 -7.29 -19.72
CA ILE A 138 -8.56 -7.73 -18.45
C ILE A 138 -9.73 -8.68 -18.70
N LEU A 139 -10.57 -8.42 -19.71
CA LEU A 139 -11.69 -9.28 -20.07
C LEU A 139 -11.24 -10.65 -20.60
N GLU A 140 -10.21 -10.70 -21.43
CA GLU A 140 -9.61 -11.94 -21.93
C GLU A 140 -9.00 -12.76 -20.79
N MET A 141 -8.28 -12.10 -19.87
CA MET A 141 -7.76 -12.77 -18.68
C MET A 141 -8.89 -13.28 -17.79
N TYR A 142 -9.97 -12.51 -17.59
CA TYR A 142 -11.13 -12.92 -16.80
C TYR A 142 -11.76 -14.21 -17.32
N LYS A 143 -11.86 -14.36 -18.64
CA LYS A 143 -12.42 -15.54 -19.31
C LYS A 143 -11.52 -16.77 -19.29
N ARG A 144 -10.21 -16.60 -19.07
CA ARG A 144 -9.23 -17.69 -19.11
C ARG A 144 -9.00 -18.26 -17.72
N GLU A 145 -8.88 -19.58 -17.64
CA GLU A 145 -8.56 -20.25 -16.38
C GLU A 145 -7.10 -20.07 -15.96
N GLY A 146 -6.85 -20.11 -14.65
CA GLY A 146 -5.51 -19.99 -14.07
C GLY A 146 -4.91 -18.57 -14.07
N THR A 147 -5.64 -17.56 -14.54
CA THR A 147 -5.20 -16.16 -14.53
C THR A 147 -5.52 -15.44 -13.22
N VAL A 148 -4.75 -14.39 -12.93
CA VAL A 148 -4.97 -13.47 -11.80
C VAL A 148 -5.13 -12.03 -12.30
N ILE A 149 -6.18 -11.34 -11.85
CA ILE A 149 -6.43 -9.94 -12.16
C ILE A 149 -6.22 -9.14 -10.88
N SER A 150 -5.26 -8.23 -10.89
CA SER A 150 -4.86 -7.56 -9.65
C SER A 150 -4.58 -6.08 -9.82
N ALA A 151 -4.76 -5.34 -8.73
CA ALA A 151 -4.52 -3.91 -8.70
C ALA A 151 -4.26 -3.43 -7.26
N VAL A 152 -3.69 -2.24 -7.11
CA VAL A 152 -3.49 -1.61 -5.80
C VAL A 152 -3.83 -0.12 -5.86
N CYS A 153 -4.29 0.46 -4.74
CA CYS A 153 -4.53 1.89 -4.59
C CYS A 153 -5.57 2.40 -5.60
N HIS A 154 -5.22 3.31 -6.51
CA HIS A 154 -6.10 3.77 -7.59
C HIS A 154 -6.18 2.82 -8.79
N GLY A 155 -5.32 1.79 -8.86
CA GLY A 155 -5.28 0.81 -9.94
C GLY A 155 -6.62 0.12 -10.27
N PRO A 156 -7.50 -0.20 -9.29
CA PRO A 156 -8.83 -0.74 -9.56
C PRO A 156 -9.72 0.15 -10.44
N ALA A 157 -9.35 1.41 -10.68
CA ALA A 157 -9.99 2.26 -11.68
C ALA A 157 -10.01 1.59 -13.07
N ALA A 158 -9.00 0.78 -13.42
CA ALA A 158 -8.96 0.04 -14.68
C ALA A 158 -10.15 -0.95 -14.84
N PHE A 159 -10.80 -1.37 -13.76
CA PHE A 159 -11.86 -2.38 -13.80
C PHE A 159 -13.27 -1.80 -14.03
N VAL A 160 -13.46 -0.49 -13.80
CA VAL A 160 -14.80 0.13 -13.64
C VAL A 160 -15.67 0.11 -14.90
N ASN A 161 -15.06 -0.12 -16.07
CA ASN A 161 -15.71 -0.16 -17.38
C ASN A 161 -15.61 -1.54 -18.06
N VAL A 162 -14.93 -2.52 -17.45
CA VAL A 162 -14.77 -3.86 -18.03
C VAL A 162 -16.07 -4.65 -17.88
N LYS A 163 -16.60 -5.16 -19.00
CA LYS A 163 -17.84 -5.92 -19.05
C LYS A 163 -17.70 -7.22 -19.83
N GLU A 164 -18.38 -8.25 -19.35
CA GLU A 164 -18.72 -9.41 -20.14
C GLU A 164 -20.19 -9.28 -20.57
N ALA A 165 -20.41 -9.09 -21.88
CA ALA A 165 -21.70 -8.65 -22.41
C ALA A 165 -22.19 -7.37 -21.69
N ASP A 166 -23.35 -7.40 -21.05
CA ASP A 166 -23.92 -6.23 -20.35
C ASP A 166 -23.54 -6.16 -18.87
N LYS A 167 -22.82 -7.14 -18.34
CA LYS A 167 -22.50 -7.27 -16.91
C LYS A 167 -21.07 -6.83 -16.62
N TYR A 168 -20.88 -6.02 -15.57
CA TYR A 168 -19.54 -5.68 -15.08
C TYR A 168 -18.86 -6.92 -14.49
N VAL A 169 -17.60 -7.15 -14.86
CA VAL A 169 -16.83 -8.31 -14.36
C VAL A 169 -16.55 -8.24 -12.86
N ILE A 170 -16.73 -7.06 -12.27
CA ILE A 170 -16.55 -6.78 -10.84
C ILE A 170 -17.84 -6.87 -10.02
N ASP A 171 -18.99 -7.15 -10.64
CA ASP A 171 -20.24 -7.30 -9.91
C ASP A 171 -20.16 -8.47 -8.91
N THR A 172 -20.58 -8.23 -7.67
CA THR A 172 -20.53 -9.13 -6.51
C THR A 172 -19.14 -9.53 -6.02
N ILE A 173 -18.07 -9.11 -6.69
CA ILE A 173 -16.68 -9.38 -6.33
C ILE A 173 -16.30 -8.53 -5.12
N GLU A 174 -15.75 -9.17 -4.08
CA GLU A 174 -15.15 -8.45 -2.96
C GLU A 174 -13.81 -7.84 -3.39
N MET A 175 -13.65 -6.53 -3.16
CA MET A 175 -12.43 -5.82 -3.52
C MET A 175 -12.22 -4.59 -2.67
N THR A 176 -11.00 -4.06 -2.74
CA THR A 176 -10.60 -2.81 -2.11
C THR A 176 -9.86 -1.93 -3.12
N GLY A 177 -9.49 -0.74 -2.71
CA GLY A 177 -8.78 0.28 -3.47
C GLY A 177 -8.69 1.54 -2.63
N PHE A 178 -8.07 2.60 -3.13
CA PHE A 178 -7.87 3.82 -2.37
C PHE A 178 -9.24 4.39 -1.97
N CYS A 179 -9.50 4.45 -0.66
CA CYS A 179 -10.85 4.69 -0.18
C CYS A 179 -11.18 6.18 -0.11
N ASN A 180 -12.47 6.49 0.01
CA ASN A 180 -12.93 7.87 0.08
C ASN A 180 -12.32 8.64 1.26
N THR A 181 -12.14 7.99 2.41
CA THR A 181 -11.50 8.59 3.59
C THR A 181 -10.05 8.98 3.29
N GLU A 182 -9.30 8.12 2.60
CA GLU A 182 -7.93 8.44 2.18
C GLU A 182 -7.89 9.57 1.15
N GLU A 183 -8.87 9.62 0.23
CA GLU A 183 -8.98 10.69 -0.76
C GLU A 183 -9.26 12.05 -0.12
N ASP A 184 -10.12 12.11 0.90
CA ASP A 184 -10.43 13.35 1.62
C ASP A 184 -9.24 13.87 2.43
N LEU A 185 -8.41 12.94 2.95
CA LEU A 185 -7.20 13.27 3.70
C LEU A 185 -6.04 13.69 2.80
N PHE A 186 -5.77 12.92 1.75
CA PHE A 186 -4.51 12.99 1.00
C PHE A 186 -4.68 13.40 -0.48
N GLY A 187 -5.91 13.43 -1.00
CA GLY A 187 -6.21 13.63 -2.41
C GLY A 187 -6.28 15.09 -2.87
N LYS A 188 -6.32 16.06 -1.94
CA LYS A 188 -6.81 17.45 -2.11
C LYS A 188 -6.50 18.16 -3.43
N LYS A 189 -5.35 17.92 -4.04
CA LYS A 189 -4.96 18.54 -5.32
C LYS A 189 -5.79 18.04 -6.51
N TRP A 190 -6.07 16.75 -6.57
CA TRP A 190 -6.59 16.10 -7.79
C TRP A 190 -8.04 15.61 -7.68
N VAL A 191 -8.58 15.45 -6.46
CA VAL A 191 -9.94 14.89 -6.24
C VAL A 191 -11.01 15.59 -7.08
N GLN A 192 -10.93 16.92 -7.20
CA GLN A 192 -11.92 17.73 -7.92
C GLN A 192 -11.86 17.55 -9.45
N GLU A 193 -10.74 17.04 -9.96
CA GLU A 193 -10.51 16.76 -11.38
C GLU A 193 -10.80 15.30 -11.73
N PHE A 194 -10.96 14.43 -10.73
CA PHE A 194 -11.26 13.03 -10.98
C PHE A 194 -12.62 12.88 -11.68
N PRO A 195 -12.71 12.05 -12.74
CA PRO A 195 -13.98 11.80 -13.41
C PRO A 195 -15.02 11.09 -12.50
N PHE A 196 -14.54 10.45 -11.44
CA PHE A 196 -15.34 9.80 -10.40
C PHE A 196 -14.49 9.54 -9.16
N ARG A 197 -15.13 9.32 -8.01
CA ARG A 197 -14.47 8.73 -6.83
C ARG A 197 -14.40 7.23 -6.97
N LEU A 198 -13.22 6.65 -6.71
CA LEU A 198 -12.95 5.23 -7.00
C LEU A 198 -13.91 4.30 -6.25
N GLU A 199 -13.97 4.42 -4.93
CA GLU A 199 -14.83 3.60 -4.07
C GLU A 199 -16.30 3.66 -4.53
N ASP A 200 -16.83 4.87 -4.74
CA ASP A 200 -18.22 5.07 -5.17
C ASP A 200 -18.48 4.42 -6.53
N ARG A 201 -17.52 4.57 -7.46
CA ARG A 201 -17.64 3.98 -8.79
C ARG A 201 -17.61 2.47 -8.71
N LEU A 202 -16.71 1.85 -7.95
CA LEU A 202 -16.66 0.40 -7.77
C LEU A 202 -17.98 -0.13 -7.18
N LYS A 203 -18.49 0.50 -6.12
CA LYS A 203 -19.80 0.15 -5.52
C LYS A 203 -20.95 0.28 -6.51
N ALA A 204 -20.98 1.35 -7.31
CA ALA A 204 -21.98 1.57 -8.36
C ALA A 204 -21.88 0.57 -9.54
N ARG A 205 -20.85 -0.27 -9.57
CA ARG A 205 -20.66 -1.37 -10.53
C ARG A 205 -20.90 -2.75 -9.92
N GLY A 206 -21.39 -2.79 -8.68
CA GLY A 206 -21.76 -4.02 -7.98
C GLY A 206 -20.65 -4.65 -7.15
N ALA A 207 -19.46 -4.04 -7.10
CA ALA A 207 -18.37 -4.55 -6.27
C ALA A 207 -18.74 -4.47 -4.78
N LYS A 208 -18.40 -5.51 -4.03
CA LYS A 208 -18.48 -5.53 -2.56
C LYS A 208 -17.22 -4.88 -2.01
N PHE A 209 -17.23 -3.55 -1.93
CA PHE A 209 -16.06 -2.81 -1.49
C PHE A 209 -15.81 -3.02 0.01
N VAL A 210 -14.59 -3.41 0.36
CA VAL A 210 -14.10 -3.60 1.74
C VAL A 210 -12.87 -2.73 1.97
N GLN A 211 -12.68 -2.26 3.20
CA GLN A 211 -11.55 -1.39 3.56
C GLN A 211 -11.14 -1.57 5.02
N ALA A 212 -9.87 -1.37 5.28
CA ALA A 212 -9.32 -1.07 6.60
C ALA A 212 -9.39 0.45 6.82
N ASP A 213 -8.96 0.87 8.00
CA ASP A 213 -8.77 2.28 8.29
C ASP A 213 -7.73 2.91 7.34
N PHE A 214 -7.76 4.24 7.18
CA PHE A 214 -6.87 4.97 6.27
C PHE A 214 -5.40 4.60 6.52
N MET A 215 -4.59 4.50 5.45
CA MET A 215 -3.18 4.07 5.46
C MET A 215 -2.92 2.62 5.95
N LEU A 216 -3.85 1.96 6.65
CA LEU A 216 -3.61 0.59 7.08
C LEU A 216 -3.66 -0.35 5.88
N PRO A 217 -2.80 -1.38 5.85
CA PRO A 217 -2.77 -2.31 4.75
C PRO A 217 -4.02 -3.20 4.75
N MET A 218 -4.63 -3.36 3.58
CA MET A 218 -5.70 -4.33 3.34
C MET A 218 -5.59 -4.93 1.95
N VAL A 219 -5.75 -6.25 1.87
CA VAL A 219 -5.81 -6.99 0.62
C VAL A 219 -7.11 -7.79 0.59
N ALA A 220 -7.89 -7.63 -0.47
CA ALA A 220 -9.08 -8.43 -0.75
C ALA A 220 -8.75 -9.43 -1.87
N ILE A 221 -9.15 -10.69 -1.66
CA ILE A 221 -8.94 -11.79 -2.61
C ILE A 221 -10.30 -12.43 -2.86
N SER A 222 -10.79 -12.35 -4.10
CA SER A 222 -12.12 -12.87 -4.47
C SER A 222 -12.09 -13.47 -5.88
N GLY A 223 -12.07 -14.81 -5.95
CA GLY A 223 -11.94 -15.53 -7.22
C GLY A 223 -10.59 -15.22 -7.87
N LYS A 224 -10.62 -14.68 -9.10
CA LYS A 224 -9.42 -14.26 -9.85
C LYS A 224 -8.88 -12.89 -9.41
N PHE A 225 -9.65 -12.13 -8.61
CA PHE A 225 -9.31 -10.76 -8.26
C PHE A 225 -8.46 -10.68 -6.98
N VAL A 226 -7.36 -9.93 -7.04
CA VAL A 226 -6.52 -9.56 -5.89
C VAL A 226 -6.35 -8.04 -5.87
N THR A 227 -6.92 -7.36 -4.88
CA THR A 227 -6.82 -5.90 -4.78
C THR A 227 -6.20 -5.45 -3.47
N GLY A 228 -5.30 -4.47 -3.50
CA GLY A 228 -4.72 -3.81 -2.34
C GLY A 228 -5.28 -2.38 -2.15
N GLN A 229 -5.54 -1.98 -0.91
CA GLN A 229 -6.21 -0.70 -0.62
C GLN A 229 -5.37 0.52 -0.98
N ASN A 230 -4.08 0.52 -0.62
CA ASN A 230 -3.22 1.71 -0.62
C ASN A 230 -1.74 1.29 -0.79
N PRO A 231 -0.78 2.24 -0.86
CA PRO A 231 0.63 1.89 -1.06
C PRO A 231 1.18 0.86 -0.06
N PHE A 232 0.75 0.92 1.21
CA PHE A 232 1.16 -0.02 2.26
C PHE A 232 0.61 -1.44 2.08
N SER A 233 -0.40 -1.61 1.22
CA SER A 233 -0.95 -2.91 0.86
C SER A 233 -0.14 -3.64 -0.22
N THR A 234 0.76 -2.93 -0.93
CA THR A 234 1.49 -3.43 -2.10
C THR A 234 2.24 -4.74 -1.84
N PRO A 235 3.01 -4.89 -0.76
CA PRO A 235 3.78 -6.12 -0.58
C PRO A 235 2.88 -7.33 -0.44
N LYS A 236 1.84 -7.25 0.40
CA LYS A 236 0.90 -8.37 0.58
C LYS A 236 0.02 -8.61 -0.64
N SER A 237 -0.34 -7.59 -1.43
CA SER A 237 -1.08 -7.81 -2.68
C SER A 237 -0.21 -8.49 -3.73
N ALA A 238 1.06 -8.10 -3.89
CA ALA A 238 1.99 -8.79 -4.79
C ALA A 238 2.23 -10.24 -4.36
N GLU A 239 2.45 -10.49 -3.07
CA GLU A 239 2.59 -11.86 -2.56
C GLU A 239 1.29 -12.68 -2.70
N ALA A 240 0.12 -12.05 -2.58
CA ALA A 240 -1.16 -12.71 -2.82
C ALA A 240 -1.32 -13.13 -4.29
N VAL A 241 -0.86 -12.30 -5.25
CA VAL A 241 -0.81 -12.69 -6.67
C VAL A 241 0.07 -13.91 -6.88
N ILE A 242 1.26 -13.93 -6.28
CA ILE A 242 2.18 -15.09 -6.35
C ILE A 242 1.50 -16.36 -5.83
N ARG A 243 0.80 -16.28 -4.68
CA ARG A 243 0.05 -17.41 -4.12
C ARG A 243 -1.11 -17.85 -5.01
N SER A 244 -1.85 -16.90 -5.59
CA SER A 244 -2.94 -17.19 -6.53
C SER A 244 -2.45 -17.84 -7.83
N LEU A 245 -1.18 -17.61 -8.20
CA LEU A 245 -0.49 -18.33 -9.26
C LEU A 245 0.07 -19.69 -8.81
N GLY A 246 -0.24 -20.18 -7.60
CA GLY A 246 0.18 -21.50 -7.12
C GLY A 246 1.62 -21.58 -6.63
N ALA A 247 2.30 -20.45 -6.45
CA ALA A 247 3.66 -20.40 -5.94
C ALA A 247 3.73 -19.94 -4.47
N THR A 248 4.81 -20.28 -3.79
CA THR A 248 5.09 -19.78 -2.44
C THR A 248 6.02 -18.58 -2.52
N PRO A 249 5.62 -17.40 -1.99
CA PRO A 249 6.50 -16.24 -1.96
C PRO A 249 7.81 -16.54 -1.22
N VAL A 250 8.92 -16.15 -1.83
CA VAL A 250 10.26 -16.16 -1.23
C VAL A 250 10.25 -15.29 0.02
N GLU A 251 10.80 -15.83 1.11
CA GLU A 251 10.94 -15.11 2.37
C GLU A 251 11.82 -13.87 2.18
N ARG A 252 11.37 -12.74 2.73
CA ARG A 252 12.06 -11.46 2.64
C ARG A 252 11.98 -10.71 3.96
N THR A 253 12.96 -9.85 4.20
CA THR A 253 12.83 -8.83 5.26
C THR A 253 11.77 -7.82 4.84
N TRP A 254 10.86 -7.52 5.75
CA TRP A 254 9.82 -6.51 5.53
C TRP A 254 10.42 -5.11 5.47
N TYR A 255 9.78 -4.24 4.70
CA TYR A 255 10.19 -2.84 4.65
C TYR A 255 9.85 -2.13 5.96
N THR A 256 10.54 -1.02 6.24
CA THR A 256 10.38 -0.31 7.52
C THR A 256 8.98 0.29 7.68
N ASP A 257 8.40 0.80 6.59
CA ASP A 257 7.04 1.31 6.54
C ASP A 257 6.00 0.17 6.64
N GLU A 258 6.25 -0.96 5.99
CA GLU A 258 5.44 -2.18 6.12
C GLU A 258 5.36 -2.66 7.58
N ASN A 259 6.49 -2.86 8.25
CA ASN A 259 6.52 -3.24 9.68
C ASN A 259 5.76 -2.25 10.55
N SER A 260 5.91 -0.94 10.27
CA SER A 260 5.28 0.12 11.05
C SER A 260 3.77 0.12 10.92
N MET A 261 3.24 -0.04 9.71
CA MET A 261 1.80 -0.08 9.50
C MET A 261 1.14 -1.35 10.04
N TYR A 262 1.85 -2.48 10.04
CA TYR A 262 1.35 -3.68 10.73
C TYR A 262 1.40 -3.55 12.26
N LEU A 263 2.44 -2.93 12.83
CA LEU A 263 2.48 -2.62 14.27
C LEU A 263 1.28 -1.75 14.68
N VAL A 264 1.01 -0.68 13.92
CA VAL A 264 -0.14 0.20 14.16
C VAL A 264 -1.45 -0.57 14.00
N GLN A 265 -1.60 -1.35 12.92
CA GLN A 265 -2.81 -2.14 12.68
C GLN A 265 -3.09 -3.14 13.81
N ASP A 266 -2.07 -3.85 14.29
CA ASP A 266 -2.22 -4.85 15.35
C ASP A 266 -2.59 -4.21 16.70
N VAL A 267 -2.04 -3.01 16.99
CA VAL A 267 -2.44 -2.22 18.16
C VAL A 267 -3.90 -1.80 18.07
N LEU A 268 -4.32 -1.23 16.94
CA LEU A 268 -5.69 -0.75 16.75
C LEU A 268 -6.73 -1.89 16.72
N GLN A 269 -6.31 -3.09 16.32
CA GLN A 269 -7.17 -4.29 16.31
C GLN A 269 -7.14 -5.06 17.64
N GLY A 270 -6.39 -4.58 18.64
CA GLY A 270 -6.27 -5.24 19.95
C GLY A 270 -5.53 -6.59 19.90
N LYS A 271 -4.78 -6.87 18.83
CA LYS A 271 -3.90 -8.04 18.72
C LYS A 271 -2.62 -7.87 19.53
N GLN A 272 -2.23 -6.62 19.76
CA GLN A 272 -1.07 -6.24 20.57
C GLN A 272 -1.45 -5.03 21.41
N ASP A 273 -1.05 -5.00 22.68
CA ASP A 273 -1.19 -3.79 23.50
C ASP A 273 -0.04 -2.80 23.25
N PHE A 274 -0.21 -1.55 23.67
CA PHE A 274 0.80 -0.50 23.48
C PHE A 274 2.13 -0.79 24.21
N GLU A 275 2.13 -1.52 25.33
CA GLU A 275 3.35 -1.82 26.09
C GLU A 275 4.21 -2.85 25.34
N SER A 276 3.55 -3.87 24.79
CA SER A 276 4.14 -4.88 23.92
C SER A 276 4.62 -4.24 22.62
N ALA A 277 3.86 -3.31 22.05
CA ALA A 277 4.27 -2.57 20.85
C ALA A 277 5.51 -1.70 21.12
N ALA A 278 5.56 -1.01 22.27
CA ALA A 278 6.73 -0.23 22.68
C ALA A 278 7.97 -1.11 22.89
N THR A 279 7.79 -2.31 23.46
CA THR A 279 8.88 -3.29 23.62
C THR A 279 9.40 -3.78 22.28
N ALA A 280 8.51 -4.11 21.34
CA ALA A 280 8.86 -4.55 19.99
C ALA A 280 9.59 -3.44 19.21
N LEU A 281 9.08 -2.20 19.27
CA LEU A 281 9.68 -1.03 18.64
C LEU A 281 11.08 -0.76 19.19
N LYS A 282 11.26 -0.83 20.52
CA LYS A 282 12.56 -0.66 21.18
C LYS A 282 13.58 -1.72 20.76
N ALA A 283 13.14 -2.98 20.68
CA ALA A 283 14.02 -4.11 20.34
C ALA A 283 14.46 -4.09 18.86
N GLY A 284 13.60 -3.57 17.97
CA GLY A 284 13.80 -3.61 16.52
C GLY A 284 13.80 -2.24 15.85
N LEU A 285 14.25 -1.17 16.51
CA LEU A 285 14.07 0.22 16.06
C LEU A 285 14.42 0.47 14.58
N ALA A 286 15.52 -0.10 14.10
CA ALA A 286 15.96 0.06 12.70
C ALA A 286 15.02 -0.60 11.66
N SER A 287 14.12 -1.47 12.11
CA SER A 287 13.13 -2.15 11.28
C SER A 287 11.81 -1.39 11.17
N TYR A 288 11.68 -0.21 11.80
CA TYR A 288 10.47 0.61 11.80
C TYR A 288 10.73 2.02 11.30
N ASP A 289 9.77 2.56 10.57
CA ASP A 289 9.63 3.98 10.28
C ASP A 289 8.81 4.63 11.41
N VAL A 290 9.54 5.14 12.41
CA VAL A 290 8.92 5.72 13.61
C VAL A 290 8.18 7.03 13.31
N GLN A 291 8.63 7.77 12.29
CA GLN A 291 7.92 8.97 11.84
C GLN A 291 6.55 8.59 11.28
N LEU A 292 6.46 7.51 10.52
CA LEU A 292 5.20 7.04 9.98
C LEU A 292 4.19 6.64 11.07
N ILE A 293 4.65 5.99 12.16
CA ILE A 293 3.81 5.67 13.32
C ILE A 293 3.24 6.96 13.95
N ALA A 294 4.10 7.96 14.18
CA ALA A 294 3.69 9.26 14.70
C ALA A 294 2.70 9.98 13.77
N VAL A 295 2.97 9.99 12.46
CA VAL A 295 2.11 10.62 11.45
C VAL A 295 0.74 9.95 11.40
N TYR A 296 0.68 8.62 11.49
CA TYR A 296 -0.59 7.91 11.59
C TYR A 296 -1.37 8.40 12.82
N GLY A 297 -0.72 8.41 14.00
CA GLY A 297 -1.35 8.87 15.25
C GLY A 297 -1.89 10.30 15.13
N TYR A 298 -1.13 11.20 14.50
CA TYR A 298 -1.58 12.56 14.21
C TYR A 298 -2.84 12.58 13.34
N TYR A 299 -2.83 11.93 12.17
CA TYR A 299 -4.02 11.89 11.30
C TYR A 299 -5.22 11.23 11.97
N LYS A 300 -4.98 10.22 12.81
CA LYS A 300 -6.01 9.55 13.60
C LYS A 300 -6.74 10.54 14.51
N THR A 301 -6.01 11.45 15.17
CA THR A 301 -6.65 12.52 15.96
C THR A 301 -7.41 13.54 15.10
N LEU A 302 -6.94 13.84 13.89
CA LEU A 302 -7.64 14.77 13.00
C LEU A 302 -8.98 14.23 12.51
N VAL A 303 -9.06 12.93 12.22
CA VAL A 303 -10.32 12.30 11.79
C VAL A 303 -11.26 11.95 12.93
N ALA A 304 -10.73 11.81 14.15
CA ALA A 304 -11.50 11.46 15.34
C ALA A 304 -12.57 12.50 15.70
N GLN A 305 -12.40 13.76 15.29
CA GLN A 305 -13.29 14.87 15.67
C GLN A 305 -13.48 14.92 17.20
N GLN A 306 -14.68 14.62 17.71
CA GLN A 306 -14.99 14.58 19.16
C GLN A 306 -15.05 13.15 19.73
N ASP A 307 -14.70 12.13 18.94
CA ASP A 307 -14.63 10.75 19.43
C ASP A 307 -13.40 10.58 20.34
N THR A 308 -13.67 10.53 21.64
CA THR A 308 -12.64 10.44 22.68
C THR A 308 -11.82 9.15 22.61
N GLU A 309 -12.42 8.04 22.16
CA GLU A 309 -11.69 6.77 22.03
C GLU A 309 -10.68 6.85 20.88
N GLN A 310 -11.11 7.41 19.74
CA GLN A 310 -10.23 7.57 18.58
C GLN A 310 -9.14 8.62 18.83
N LEU A 311 -9.44 9.69 19.56
CA LEU A 311 -8.46 10.68 20.01
C LEU A 311 -7.40 10.03 20.93
N GLU A 312 -7.82 9.22 21.90
CA GLU A 312 -6.90 8.50 22.79
C GLU A 312 -5.99 7.54 22.00
N LEU A 313 -6.54 6.78 21.05
CA LEU A 313 -5.75 5.90 20.21
C LEU A 313 -4.71 6.69 19.38
N GLY A 314 -5.12 7.80 18.78
CA GLY A 314 -4.23 8.66 18.00
C GLY A 314 -3.08 9.23 18.83
N VAL A 315 -3.37 9.80 20.01
CA VAL A 315 -2.33 10.37 20.87
C VAL A 315 -1.39 9.31 21.44
N ARG A 316 -1.90 8.11 21.79
CA ARG A 316 -1.05 7.01 22.26
C ARG A 316 -0.14 6.44 21.18
N LEU A 317 -0.55 6.48 19.91
CA LEU A 317 0.33 6.13 18.78
C LEU A 317 1.45 7.17 18.60
N MET A 318 1.16 8.46 18.80
CA MET A 318 2.20 9.49 18.83
C MET A 318 3.15 9.30 20.03
N GLU A 319 2.63 8.93 21.20
CA GLU A 319 3.46 8.61 22.37
C GLU A 319 4.41 7.43 22.11
N LEU A 320 3.92 6.38 21.46
CA LEU A 320 4.71 5.21 21.10
C LEU A 320 5.96 5.58 20.28
N ALA A 321 5.83 6.57 19.40
CA ALA A 321 6.92 7.07 18.56
C ALA A 321 7.83 8.11 19.25
N SER A 322 7.32 8.82 20.26
CA SER A 322 7.96 9.99 20.85
C SER A 322 9.37 9.78 21.45
N PRO A 323 9.75 8.59 22.00
CA PRO A 323 11.11 8.36 22.51
C PRO A 323 12.18 8.35 21.42
N TYR A 324 11.80 8.13 20.16
CA TYR A 324 12.72 7.97 19.04
C TYR A 324 12.56 9.05 17.97
N TYR A 325 11.46 9.81 18.03
CA TYR A 325 11.16 10.89 17.10
C TYR A 325 10.59 12.11 17.84
N PHE A 326 11.40 13.14 17.96
CA PHE A 326 10.98 14.43 18.50
C PHE A 326 10.58 15.39 17.38
N ASN A 327 9.39 15.97 17.50
CA ASN A 327 8.92 17.08 16.66
C ASN A 327 8.07 18.02 17.51
N GLU A 328 8.42 19.30 17.56
CA GLU A 328 7.82 20.28 18.45
C GLU A 328 6.33 20.52 18.17
N ARG A 329 5.90 20.43 16.91
CA ARG A 329 4.49 20.58 16.54
C ARG A 329 3.68 19.36 16.94
N LEU A 330 4.24 18.16 16.75
CA LEU A 330 3.62 16.91 17.18
C LEU A 330 3.45 16.89 18.70
N TRP A 331 4.47 17.27 19.46
CA TRP A 331 4.42 17.35 20.92
C TRP A 331 3.37 18.36 21.40
N LEU A 332 3.31 19.54 20.79
CA LEU A 332 2.27 20.52 21.11
C LEU A 332 0.87 19.99 20.78
N HIS A 333 0.73 19.27 19.66
CA HIS A 333 -0.54 18.66 19.25
C HIS A 333 -0.98 17.55 20.21
N MET A 334 -0.06 16.69 20.66
CA MET A 334 -0.33 15.68 21.68
C MET A 334 -0.80 16.32 22.99
N ALA A 335 -0.13 17.39 23.44
CA ALA A 335 -0.52 18.11 24.65
C ALA A 335 -1.94 18.69 24.55
N LYS A 336 -2.27 19.33 23.42
CA LYS A 336 -3.63 19.83 23.15
C LYS A 336 -4.65 18.71 23.13
N THR A 337 -4.34 17.61 22.46
CA THR A 337 -5.23 16.42 22.41
C THR A 337 -5.49 15.88 23.81
N TYR A 338 -4.48 15.86 24.69
CA TYR A 338 -4.68 15.45 26.08
C TYR A 338 -5.50 16.43 26.91
N MET A 339 -5.41 17.72 26.64
CA MET A 339 -6.29 18.71 27.25
C MET A 339 -7.74 18.51 26.79
N ASP A 340 -7.97 18.25 25.50
CA ASP A 340 -9.31 17.96 24.95
C ASP A 340 -9.92 16.67 25.54
N LEU A 341 -9.07 15.74 25.98
CA LEU A 341 -9.45 14.49 26.66
C LEU A 341 -9.58 14.63 28.19
N ASP A 342 -9.45 15.83 28.75
CA ASP A 342 -9.41 16.12 30.19
C ASP A 342 -8.32 15.34 30.95
N LYS A 343 -7.20 15.05 30.27
CA LYS A 343 -6.01 14.37 30.82
C LYS A 343 -4.86 15.35 30.99
N LYS A 344 -5.12 16.42 31.75
CA LYS A 344 -4.19 17.54 31.97
C LYS A 344 -2.83 17.05 32.50
N GLU A 345 -2.82 16.01 33.33
CA GLU A 345 -1.62 15.39 33.89
C GLU A 345 -0.67 14.83 32.84
N LYS A 346 -1.19 14.38 31.69
CA LYS A 346 -0.38 13.91 30.55
C LYS A 346 0.10 15.06 29.65
N ALA A 347 -0.65 16.16 29.59
CA ALA A 347 -0.26 17.34 28.80
C ALA A 347 0.92 18.10 29.43
N ILE A 348 0.93 18.26 30.76
CA ILE A 348 1.95 19.02 31.50
C ILE A 348 3.41 18.62 31.14
N PRO A 349 3.82 17.33 31.19
CA PRO A 349 5.21 16.97 30.87
C PRO A 349 5.60 17.29 29.43
N LEU A 350 4.66 17.16 28.47
CA LEU A 350 4.91 17.51 27.07
C LEU A 350 5.16 19.01 26.91
N LEU A 351 4.34 19.84 27.56
CA LEU A 351 4.47 21.30 27.53
C LEU A 351 5.75 21.79 28.22
N ASN A 352 6.09 21.20 29.37
CA ASN A 352 7.33 21.50 30.08
C ASN A 352 8.57 21.14 29.28
N GLU A 353 8.56 20.02 28.55
CA GLU A 353 9.67 19.66 27.65
C GLU A 353 9.83 20.70 26.52
N LEU A 354 8.73 21.16 25.92
CA LEU A 354 8.76 22.22 24.91
C LEU A 354 9.38 23.52 25.46
N VAL A 355 8.91 23.97 26.62
CA VAL A 355 9.47 25.16 27.29
C VAL A 355 10.94 24.95 27.64
N GLY A 356 11.31 23.79 28.18
CA GLY A 356 12.68 23.44 28.56
C GLY A 356 13.65 23.39 27.38
N LYS A 357 13.17 23.10 26.17
CA LYS A 357 13.95 23.12 24.92
C LYS A 357 13.93 24.47 24.19
N ASP A 358 13.27 25.50 24.74
CA ASP A 358 13.05 26.79 24.07
C ASP A 358 12.27 26.66 22.73
N LEU A 359 11.30 25.75 22.68
CA LEU A 359 10.48 25.46 21.50
C LEU A 359 9.01 25.72 21.79
N MET A 360 8.31 26.39 20.86
CA MET A 360 6.86 26.69 20.99
C MET A 360 6.50 27.32 22.36
N VAL A 361 7.42 28.09 22.94
CA VAL A 361 7.37 28.53 24.35
C VAL A 361 6.08 29.31 24.65
N LYS A 362 5.69 30.22 23.75
CA LYS A 362 4.50 31.05 23.91
C LYS A 362 3.24 30.18 23.98
N GLU A 363 3.07 29.26 23.04
CA GLU A 363 1.94 28.34 22.97
C GLU A 363 1.94 27.40 24.18
N ALA A 364 3.10 26.87 24.57
CA ALA A 364 3.21 25.93 25.67
C ALA A 364 2.91 26.59 27.04
N GLN A 365 3.42 27.81 27.27
CA GLN A 365 3.13 28.57 28.49
C GLN A 365 1.67 28.99 28.60
N GLN A 366 1.03 29.33 27.48
CA GLN A 366 -0.40 29.62 27.47
C GLN A 366 -1.19 28.40 27.92
N LEU A 367 -0.95 27.23 27.32
CA LEU A 367 -1.65 25.99 27.69
C LEU A 367 -1.39 25.56 29.14
N LEU A 368 -0.16 25.77 29.65
CA LEU A 368 0.15 25.52 31.07
C LEU A 368 -0.64 26.46 32.01
N THR A 369 -0.88 27.70 31.59
CA THR A 369 -1.71 28.66 32.34
C THR A 369 -3.17 28.22 32.33
N ASP A 370 -3.69 27.84 31.16
CA ASP A 370 -5.07 27.36 30.98
C ASP A 370 -5.37 26.07 31.78
N ILE A 371 -4.34 25.29 32.13
CA ILE A 371 -4.46 24.10 32.99
C ILE A 371 -4.65 24.45 34.47
N GLN A 372 -4.09 25.58 34.92
CA GLN A 372 -4.10 26.03 36.31
C GLN A 372 -5.37 26.83 36.69
N GLU A 373 -6.03 27.42 35.70
CA GLU A 373 -7.38 28.00 35.79
C GLU A 373 -8.46 26.89 35.73
#